data_AF-A0A4R5D3K5-F1
#
_entry.id   AF-A0A4R5D3K5-F1
#
_cell.length_a   1.000
_cell.length_b   1.000
_cell.length_c   1.000
_cell.angle_alpha   90.00
_cell.angle_beta   90.00
_cell.angle_gamma   90.00
#
_symmetry.space_group_name_H-M   'P 1'
#
loop_
_entity.id
_entity.type
_entity.pdbx_description
1 polymer ?
#
loop_
_entity_poly.entity_id
_entity_poly.type
_entity_poly.pdbx_seq_one_letter_code
_entity_poly.pdbx_strand_id
1 'polypeptide(L)'
;MRTNGSQRTAGSGSDGAAPSVEVAVEAIMAATADHLYGRVATADLVAGRLAFLVRWPRVLHAGVAAVLRTQLERLWSAGWLPVDVHQVARRQADEVIAGLLAAAVAEATHQRPAATTHPRWFAQLRQLDVLDGWSSDRPYPAQWADRHGVDESALLAATVEAVTLALRLPVLPAVLPPPGQGGVGT
;
A
#
# COMPACT_ATOMS: atom_id res chain seq x y z
N MET A 1 20.75 -51.23 26.34
CA MET A 1 19.34 -51.32 25.89
C MET A 1 18.65 -50.08 26.45
N ARG A 2 18.55 -48.97 25.68
CA ARG A 2 17.33 -48.53 24.94
C ARG A 2 16.07 -48.64 25.84
N THR A 3 15.32 -47.60 26.20
CA THR A 3 14.87 -46.43 25.43
C THR A 3 14.07 -45.46 26.31
N ASN A 4 14.18 -44.16 26.03
CA ASN A 4 13.08 -43.21 25.82
C ASN A 4 12.26 -42.79 27.07
N GLY A 5 12.29 -41.53 27.52
CA GLY A 5 12.05 -40.34 26.69
C GLY A 5 10.55 -40.16 26.52
N SER A 6 9.88 -39.58 27.53
CA SER A 6 8.48 -39.16 27.44
C SER A 6 8.38 -37.70 27.88
N GLN A 7 8.99 -36.83 27.08
CA GLN A 7 8.49 -35.48 26.91
C GLN A 7 7.13 -35.59 26.22
N ARG A 8 6.06 -35.68 27.00
CA ARG A 8 4.70 -35.59 26.49
C ARG A 8 4.34 -34.10 26.39
N THR A 9 4.68 -33.55 25.22
CA THR A 9 3.89 -32.55 24.48
C THR A 9 3.20 -31.50 25.34
N ALA A 10 3.91 -30.40 25.61
CA ALA A 10 3.24 -29.11 25.66
C ALA A 10 2.61 -28.88 24.28
N GLY A 11 1.30 -29.13 24.18
CA GLY A 11 0.49 -28.59 23.10
C GLY A 11 0.52 -27.07 23.26
N SER A 12 1.53 -26.44 22.65
CA SER A 12 1.63 -25.00 22.54
C SER A 12 0.45 -24.55 21.70
N GLY A 13 -0.48 -23.84 22.32
CA GLY A 13 -1.50 -23.09 21.61
C GLY A 13 -0.84 -21.99 20.79
N SER A 14 -0.36 -22.32 19.60
CA SER A 14 -0.02 -21.35 18.55
C SER A 14 -1.20 -21.24 17.58
N ASP A 15 -2.41 -21.14 18.13
CA ASP A 15 -3.66 -20.96 17.39
C ASP A 15 -4.23 -19.62 17.85
N GLY A 16 -4.00 -18.55 17.08
CA GLY A 16 -4.71 -17.28 17.26
C GLY A 16 -3.92 -16.02 17.64
N ALA A 17 -2.59 -15.98 17.52
CA ALA A 17 -1.89 -14.68 17.57
C ALA A 17 -2.03 -13.95 16.23
N ALA A 18 -2.35 -12.65 16.28
CA ALA A 18 -2.38 -11.83 15.08
C ALA A 18 -0.98 -11.77 14.44
N PRO A 19 -0.86 -11.89 13.12
CA PRO A 19 0.42 -11.69 12.43
C PRO A 19 0.91 -10.26 12.65
N SER A 20 2.22 -10.04 12.56
CA SER A 20 2.77 -8.69 12.57
C SER A 20 2.43 -7.95 11.26
N VAL A 21 2.50 -6.62 11.30
CA VAL A 21 2.37 -5.80 10.08
C VAL A 21 3.46 -6.15 9.07
N GLU A 22 4.65 -6.50 9.52
CA GLU A 22 5.76 -6.94 8.67
C GLU A 22 5.41 -8.21 7.89
N VAL A 23 4.80 -9.20 8.54
CA VAL A 23 4.31 -10.42 7.88
C VAL A 23 3.24 -10.10 6.84
N ALA A 24 2.35 -9.13 7.12
CA ALA A 24 1.36 -8.70 6.13
C ALA A 24 2.00 -8.00 4.93
N VAL A 25 2.98 -7.13 5.16
CA VAL A 25 3.76 -6.47 4.11
C VAL A 25 4.47 -7.51 3.23
N GLU A 26 5.16 -8.47 3.85
CA GLU A 26 5.85 -9.55 3.14
C GLU A 26 4.87 -10.39 2.30
N ALA A 27 3.73 -10.76 2.87
CA ALA A 27 2.71 -11.54 2.16
C ALA A 27 2.15 -10.77 0.94
N ILE A 28 1.82 -9.49 1.10
CA ILE A 28 1.34 -8.62 0.01
C ILE A 28 2.41 -8.49 -1.09
N MET A 29 3.67 -8.27 -0.71
CA MET A 29 4.77 -8.15 -1.68
C MET A 29 5.05 -9.49 -2.40
N ALA A 30 4.94 -10.62 -1.71
CA ALA A 30 5.05 -11.94 -2.33
C ALA A 30 3.92 -12.19 -3.34
N ALA A 31 2.67 -11.88 -2.98
CA ALA A 31 1.54 -11.95 -3.90
C ALA A 31 1.71 -11.01 -5.11
N THR A 32 2.27 -9.81 -4.88
CA THR A 32 2.61 -8.86 -5.95
C THR A 32 3.67 -9.42 -6.89
N ALA A 33 4.73 -10.05 -6.36
CA ALA A 33 5.76 -10.66 -7.18
C ALA A 33 5.18 -11.81 -8.03
N ASP A 34 4.35 -12.66 -7.43
CA ASP A 34 3.68 -13.74 -8.16
C ASP A 34 2.76 -13.20 -9.28
N HIS A 35 2.05 -12.10 -9.01
CA HIS A 35 1.24 -11.43 -10.02
C HIS A 35 2.08 -10.81 -11.15
N LEU A 36 3.17 -10.11 -10.80
CA LEU A 36 4.09 -9.49 -11.75
C LEU A 36 4.72 -10.50 -12.72
N TYR A 37 5.12 -11.67 -12.21
CA TYR A 37 5.75 -12.73 -13.00
C TYR A 37 4.74 -13.70 -13.64
N GLY A 38 3.44 -13.38 -13.59
CA GLY A 38 2.38 -14.20 -14.21
C GLY A 38 2.18 -15.57 -13.57
N ARG A 39 2.67 -15.77 -12.34
CA ARG A 39 2.46 -17.01 -11.55
C ARG A 39 1.05 -17.07 -10.98
N VAL A 40 0.43 -15.90 -10.79
CA VAL A 40 -0.96 -15.74 -10.37
C VAL A 40 -1.64 -14.71 -11.29
N ALA A 41 -2.55 -15.18 -12.13
CA ALA A 41 -3.19 -14.34 -13.15
C ALA A 41 -4.54 -13.72 -12.70
N THR A 42 -5.16 -14.22 -11.63
CA THR A 42 -6.53 -13.85 -11.25
C THR A 42 -6.62 -13.27 -9.83
N ALA A 43 -7.59 -12.37 -9.62
CA ALA A 43 -7.89 -11.77 -8.33
C ALA A 43 -8.19 -12.85 -7.25
N ASP A 44 -8.89 -13.93 -7.62
CA ASP A 44 -9.23 -15.02 -6.70
C ASP A 44 -8.00 -15.72 -6.09
N LEU A 45 -6.93 -15.88 -6.87
CA LEU A 45 -5.71 -16.51 -6.40
C LEU A 45 -4.89 -15.57 -5.50
N VAL A 46 -4.89 -14.26 -5.79
CA VAL A 46 -4.32 -13.25 -4.90
C VAL A 46 -5.10 -13.23 -3.57
N ALA A 47 -6.42 -13.18 -3.65
CA ALA A 47 -7.31 -13.23 -2.49
C ALA A 47 -7.09 -14.50 -1.67
N GLY A 48 -7.00 -15.67 -2.31
CA GLY A 48 -6.74 -16.95 -1.63
C GLY A 48 -5.41 -16.96 -0.86
N ARG A 49 -4.34 -16.39 -1.44
CA ARG A 49 -3.02 -16.30 -0.78
C ARG A 49 -3.02 -15.35 0.42
N LEU A 50 -3.86 -14.32 0.38
CA LEU A 50 -3.94 -13.28 1.41
C LEU A 50 -5.14 -13.47 2.36
N ALA A 51 -5.98 -14.49 2.14
CA ALA A 51 -7.22 -14.72 2.88
C ALA A 51 -7.01 -14.84 4.40
N PHE A 52 -5.83 -15.30 4.83
CA PHE A 52 -5.50 -15.38 6.26
C PHE A 52 -5.43 -13.99 6.94
N LEU A 53 -5.11 -12.92 6.19
CA LEU A 53 -5.08 -11.54 6.70
C LEU A 53 -6.47 -10.98 6.95
N VAL A 54 -7.50 -11.46 6.25
CA VAL A 54 -8.90 -11.01 6.40
C VAL A 54 -9.40 -11.24 7.83
N ARG A 55 -8.86 -12.26 8.52
CA ARG A 55 -9.15 -12.53 9.94
C ARG A 55 -8.58 -11.47 10.89
N TRP A 56 -7.71 -10.58 10.39
CA TRP A 56 -7.00 -9.57 11.15
C TRP A 56 -7.09 -8.19 10.48
N PRO A 57 -8.29 -7.56 10.40
CA PRO A 57 -8.50 -6.33 9.61
C PRO A 57 -7.53 -5.19 9.97
N ARG A 58 -7.19 -5.03 11.26
CA ARG A 58 -6.22 -4.01 11.70
C ARG A 58 -4.84 -4.23 11.09
N VAL A 59 -4.36 -5.48 11.06
CA VAL A 59 -3.06 -5.83 10.50
C VAL A 59 -3.10 -5.72 8.97
N LEU A 60 -4.20 -6.15 8.35
CA LEU A 60 -4.44 -6.02 6.92
C LEU A 60 -4.36 -4.56 6.47
N HIS A 61 -5.15 -3.66 7.07
CA HIS A 61 -5.16 -2.24 6.69
C HIS A 61 -3.81 -1.58 6.96
N ALA A 62 -3.15 -1.91 8.07
CA ALA A 62 -1.80 -1.42 8.36
C ALA A 62 -0.77 -1.90 7.33
N GLY A 63 -0.84 -3.17 6.90
CA GLY A 63 0.03 -3.74 5.87
C GLY A 63 -0.19 -3.09 4.51
N VAL A 64 -1.45 -2.90 4.09
CA VAL A 64 -1.82 -2.19 2.86
C VAL A 64 -1.26 -0.76 2.88
N ALA A 65 -1.49 -0.02 3.97
CA ALA A 65 -0.99 1.33 4.12
C ALA A 65 0.54 1.40 4.06
N ALA A 66 1.23 0.48 4.74
CA ALA A 66 2.69 0.42 4.77
C ALA A 66 3.31 0.09 3.40
N VAL A 67 2.74 -0.88 2.67
CA VAL A 67 3.21 -1.23 1.32
C VAL A 67 3.02 -0.06 0.36
N LEU A 68 1.82 0.52 0.29
CA LEU A 68 1.52 1.61 -0.64
C LEU A 68 2.37 2.85 -0.34
N ARG A 69 2.54 3.21 0.93
CA ARG A 69 3.45 4.29 1.34
C ARG A 69 4.88 4.04 0.85
N THR A 70 5.40 2.83 1.06
CA THR A 70 6.75 2.46 0.60
C THR A 70 6.90 2.59 -0.92
N GLN A 71 5.88 2.19 -1.69
CA GLN A 71 5.92 2.33 -3.15
C GLN A 71 5.86 3.79 -3.60
N LEU A 72 5.02 4.61 -2.96
CA LEU A 72 4.93 6.04 -3.25
C LEU A 72 6.27 6.74 -2.96
N GLU A 73 6.92 6.44 -1.84
CA GLU A 73 8.25 6.96 -1.51
C GLU A 73 9.30 6.61 -2.57
N ARG A 74 9.27 5.38 -3.10
CA ARG A 74 10.13 5.00 -4.22
C ARG A 74 9.83 5.81 -5.47
N LEU A 75 8.56 5.97 -5.83
CA LEU A 75 8.15 6.72 -7.02
C LEU A 75 8.58 8.18 -6.93
N TRP A 76 8.39 8.81 -5.78
CA TRP A 76 8.84 10.19 -5.56
C TRP A 76 10.35 10.33 -5.65
N SER A 77 11.10 9.38 -5.09
CA SER A 77 12.56 9.32 -5.24
C SER A 77 12.99 9.11 -6.70
N ALA A 78 12.12 8.48 -7.51
CA ALA A 78 12.29 8.30 -8.95
C ALA A 78 11.74 9.47 -9.80
N GLY A 79 11.39 10.60 -9.18
CA GLY A 79 10.99 11.84 -9.86
C GLY A 79 9.50 11.97 -10.18
N TRP A 80 8.66 11.02 -9.77
CA TRP A 80 7.21 11.08 -10.00
C TRP A 80 6.54 12.09 -9.08
N LEU A 81 5.63 12.90 -9.64
CA LEU A 81 4.76 13.77 -8.83
C LEU A 81 3.46 13.04 -8.47
N PRO A 82 2.76 13.44 -7.39
CA PRO A 82 1.50 12.82 -6.99
C PRO A 82 0.43 12.81 -8.08
N VAL A 83 0.33 13.93 -8.82
CA VAL A 83 -0.60 14.05 -9.96
C VAL A 83 -0.23 13.09 -11.08
N ASP A 84 1.05 12.87 -11.34
CA ASP A 84 1.51 11.96 -12.39
C ASP A 84 1.19 10.51 -12.02
N VAL A 85 1.37 10.14 -10.74
CA VAL A 85 1.00 8.81 -10.24
C VAL A 85 -0.50 8.57 -10.41
N HIS A 86 -1.34 9.52 -10.00
CA HIS A 86 -2.80 9.40 -10.16
C HIS A 86 -3.21 9.31 -11.64
N GLN A 87 -2.65 10.17 -12.50
CA GLN A 87 -2.96 10.15 -13.94
C GLN A 87 -2.52 8.87 -14.63
N VAL A 88 -1.35 8.33 -14.25
CA VAL A 88 -0.88 7.05 -14.79
C VAL A 88 -1.76 5.90 -14.30
N ALA A 89 -2.19 5.90 -13.03
CA ALA A 89 -3.14 4.92 -12.53
C ALA A 89 -4.45 4.93 -13.32
N ARG A 90 -5.03 6.12 -13.57
CA ARG A 90 -6.23 6.24 -14.41
C ARG A 90 -6.04 5.79 -15.86
N ARG A 91 -4.82 5.89 -16.41
CA ARG A 91 -4.51 5.51 -17.80
C ARG A 91 -4.15 4.04 -17.97
N GLN A 92 -3.54 3.41 -16.98
CA GLN A 92 -2.94 2.07 -17.09
C GLN A 92 -3.64 1.01 -16.25
N ALA A 93 -4.46 1.40 -15.28
CA ALA A 93 -5.33 0.53 -14.50
C ALA A 93 -6.79 1.00 -14.69
N ASP A 94 -7.55 1.15 -13.60
CA ASP A 94 -8.91 1.66 -13.62
C ASP A 94 -9.14 2.77 -12.57
N GLU A 95 -10.38 3.26 -12.50
CA GLU A 95 -10.77 4.33 -11.57
C GLU A 95 -10.73 3.87 -10.09
N VAL A 96 -10.90 2.56 -9.82
CA VAL A 96 -10.84 1.97 -8.47
C VAL A 96 -9.40 2.02 -7.97
N ILE A 97 -8.45 1.52 -8.76
CA ILE A 97 -7.01 1.56 -8.46
C ILE A 97 -6.51 3.01 -8.35
N ALA A 98 -6.96 3.89 -9.25
CA ALA A 98 -6.62 5.30 -9.20
C ALA A 98 -7.13 5.98 -7.92
N GLY A 99 -8.33 5.62 -7.46
CA GLY A 99 -8.90 6.08 -6.20
C GLY A 99 -8.13 5.59 -4.98
N LEU A 100 -7.66 4.34 -4.99
CA LEU A 100 -6.85 3.79 -3.89
C LEU A 100 -5.49 4.50 -3.80
N LEU A 101 -4.82 4.70 -4.93
CA LEU A 101 -3.55 5.42 -4.98
C LEU A 101 -3.71 6.90 -4.61
N ALA A 102 -4.82 7.52 -4.99
CA ALA A 102 -5.18 8.85 -4.53
C ALA A 102 -5.31 8.92 -2.99
N ALA A 103 -6.06 8.00 -2.38
CA ALA A 103 -6.18 7.93 -0.92
C ALA A 103 -4.82 7.76 -0.23
N ALA A 104 -3.96 6.89 -0.78
CA ALA A 104 -2.61 6.68 -0.26
C ALA A 104 -1.73 7.93 -0.39
N VAL A 105 -1.84 8.67 -1.49
CA VAL A 105 -1.16 9.95 -1.73
C VAL A 105 -1.63 11.02 -0.74
N ALA A 106 -2.94 11.09 -0.47
CA ALA A 106 -3.49 12.02 0.53
C ALA A 106 -2.90 11.77 1.91
N GLU A 107 -2.96 10.52 2.37
CA GLU A 107 -2.44 10.10 3.67
C GLU A 107 -0.94 10.41 3.80
N ALA A 108 -0.15 10.01 2.80
CA ALA A 108 1.30 10.21 2.85
C ALA A 108 1.71 11.68 2.73
N THR A 109 0.83 12.56 2.21
CA THR A 109 1.02 14.02 2.28
C THR A 109 0.64 14.56 3.64
N HIS A 110 -0.48 14.12 4.23
CA HIS A 110 -0.93 14.59 5.54
C HIS A 110 0.09 14.29 6.65
N GLN A 111 0.83 13.18 6.52
CA GLN A 111 1.90 12.81 7.46
C GLN A 111 3.18 13.67 7.32
N ARG A 112 3.29 14.55 6.31
CA ARG A 112 4.49 15.36 6.06
C ARG A 112 4.39 16.79 6.60
N PRO A 113 5.45 17.30 7.25
CA PRO A 113 5.53 18.70 7.62
C PRO A 113 5.44 19.61 6.39
N ALA A 114 4.59 20.64 6.45
CA ALA A 114 4.47 21.63 5.39
C ALA A 114 5.79 22.38 5.12
N ALA A 115 6.64 22.52 6.14
CA ALA A 115 7.93 23.20 6.07
C ALA A 115 8.96 22.50 5.16
N THR A 116 8.82 21.20 4.91
CA THR A 116 9.77 20.42 4.09
C THR A 116 9.19 20.02 2.73
N THR A 117 7.95 20.45 2.45
CA THR A 117 7.19 20.07 1.26
C THR A 117 7.07 21.26 0.33
N HIS A 118 7.56 21.12 -0.90
CA HIS A 118 7.61 22.21 -1.88
C HIS A 118 6.20 22.76 -2.19
N PRO A 119 5.96 24.09 -2.25
CA PRO A 119 4.61 24.66 -2.44
C PRO A 119 3.85 24.15 -3.67
N ARG A 120 4.58 23.85 -4.76
CA ARG A 120 4.00 23.26 -5.99
C ARG A 120 3.41 21.87 -5.76
N TRP A 121 3.94 21.11 -4.78
CA TRP A 121 3.42 19.81 -4.36
C TRP A 121 2.01 19.95 -3.76
N PHE A 122 1.83 20.90 -2.83
CA PHE A 122 0.52 21.19 -2.24
C PHE A 122 -0.48 21.75 -3.27
N ALA A 123 -0.03 22.60 -4.19
CA ALA A 123 -0.89 23.14 -5.24
C ALA A 123 -1.45 22.04 -6.16
N GLN A 124 -0.64 21.06 -6.54
CA GLN A 124 -1.08 19.92 -7.35
C GLN A 124 -2.01 18.98 -6.58
N LEU A 125 -1.78 18.76 -5.29
CA LEU A 125 -2.67 17.94 -4.46
C LEU A 125 -4.03 18.59 -4.22
N ARG A 126 -4.06 19.92 -4.05
CA ARG A 126 -5.31 20.68 -4.00
C ARG A 126 -6.13 20.61 -5.29
N GLN A 127 -5.47 20.46 -6.44
CA GLN A 127 -6.16 20.27 -7.73
C GLN A 127 -6.77 18.89 -7.89
N LEU A 128 -6.27 17.89 -7.17
CA LEU A 128 -6.79 16.54 -7.25
C LEU A 128 -8.08 16.35 -6.45
N ASP A 129 -8.47 17.28 -5.56
CA ASP A 129 -9.58 17.12 -4.59
C ASP A 129 -9.43 15.85 -3.71
N VAL A 130 -8.24 15.24 -3.75
CA VAL A 130 -7.93 13.95 -3.14
C VAL A 130 -7.73 14.07 -1.62
N LEU A 131 -7.58 15.31 -1.12
CA LEU A 131 -7.39 15.62 0.30
C LEU A 131 -8.72 15.78 1.06
N ASP A 132 -9.83 15.99 0.37
CA ASP A 132 -11.10 16.30 1.01
C ASP A 132 -11.91 15.01 1.25
N GLY A 133 -11.99 14.60 2.53
CA GLY A 133 -12.93 13.56 2.96
C GLY A 133 -12.32 12.24 3.43
N TRP A 134 -11.04 12.21 3.82
CA TRP A 134 -10.44 11.12 4.59
C TRP A 134 -10.26 11.55 6.05
N SER A 135 -10.82 10.78 6.98
CA SER A 135 -10.71 11.08 8.41
C SER A 135 -9.40 10.52 8.99
N SER A 136 -8.77 11.24 9.92
CA SER A 136 -7.53 10.78 10.57
C SER A 136 -7.76 9.74 11.68
N ASP A 137 -9.02 9.52 12.07
CA ASP A 137 -9.41 8.59 13.15
C ASP A 137 -9.44 7.11 12.72
N ARG A 138 -9.44 6.85 11.41
CA ARG A 138 -9.50 5.51 10.82
C ARG A 138 -8.45 5.35 9.74
N PRO A 139 -7.88 4.15 9.55
CA PRO A 139 -6.90 3.93 8.47
C PRO A 139 -7.58 4.11 7.10
N TYR A 140 -6.95 4.89 6.21
CA TYR A 140 -7.53 5.18 4.88
C TYR A 140 -7.92 3.92 4.07
N PRO A 141 -7.24 2.75 4.14
CA PRO A 141 -7.65 1.58 3.38
C PRO A 141 -9.04 1.07 3.80
N ALA A 142 -9.38 1.17 5.09
CA ALA A 142 -10.71 0.81 5.59
C ALA A 142 -11.77 1.79 5.08
N GLN A 143 -11.49 3.10 5.17
CA GLN A 143 -12.40 4.14 4.67
C GLN A 143 -12.60 4.03 3.15
N TRP A 144 -11.55 3.65 2.41
CA TRP A 144 -11.62 3.48 0.98
C TRP A 144 -12.49 2.28 0.62
N ALA A 145 -12.34 1.16 1.34
CA ALA A 145 -13.15 -0.04 1.16
C ALA A 145 -14.64 0.25 1.45
N ASP A 146 -14.93 0.93 2.57
CA ASP A 146 -16.28 1.39 2.93
C ASP A 146 -16.90 2.24 1.82
N ARG A 147 -16.14 3.22 1.28
CA ARG A 147 -16.62 4.15 0.25
C ARG A 147 -16.91 3.47 -1.09
N HIS A 148 -16.16 2.42 -1.44
CA HIS A 148 -16.34 1.68 -2.70
C HIS A 148 -17.24 0.45 -2.55
N GLY A 149 -17.71 0.15 -1.33
CA GLY A 149 -18.56 -1.00 -1.05
C GLY A 149 -17.87 -2.35 -1.30
N VAL A 150 -16.56 -2.40 -1.12
CA VAL A 150 -15.74 -3.59 -1.38
C VAL A 150 -15.27 -4.24 -0.08
N ASP A 151 -15.07 -5.56 -0.12
CA ASP A 151 -14.54 -6.31 1.02
C ASP A 151 -13.00 -6.25 1.11
N GLU A 152 -12.45 -6.84 2.17
CA GLU A 152 -11.01 -6.89 2.41
C GLU A 152 -10.25 -7.68 1.33
N SER A 153 -10.88 -8.68 0.71
CA SER A 153 -10.27 -9.47 -0.35
C SER A 153 -10.10 -8.64 -1.62
N ALA A 154 -11.14 -7.87 -1.98
CA ALA A 154 -11.10 -6.92 -3.07
C ALA A 154 -10.12 -5.78 -2.80
N LEU A 155 -10.04 -5.26 -1.56
CA LEU A 155 -9.00 -4.29 -1.17
C LEU A 155 -7.58 -4.86 -1.36
N LEU A 156 -7.34 -6.11 -0.98
CA LEU A 156 -6.04 -6.76 -1.16
C LEU A 156 -5.69 -6.97 -2.64
N ALA A 157 -6.67 -7.37 -3.47
CA ALA A 157 -6.48 -7.50 -4.91
C ALA A 157 -6.14 -6.14 -5.54
N ALA A 158 -6.90 -5.09 -5.20
CA ALA A 158 -6.64 -3.72 -5.66
C ALA A 158 -5.27 -3.22 -5.19
N THR A 159 -4.86 -3.56 -3.98
CA THR A 159 -3.52 -3.22 -3.45
C THR A 159 -2.42 -3.90 -4.27
N VAL A 160 -2.55 -5.20 -4.56
CA VAL A 160 -1.57 -5.92 -5.38
C VAL A 160 -1.47 -5.30 -6.77
N GLU A 161 -2.58 -4.99 -7.42
CA GLU A 161 -2.60 -4.34 -8.73
C GLU A 161 -1.94 -2.95 -8.70
N ALA A 162 -2.26 -2.12 -7.70
CA ALA A 162 -1.66 -0.80 -7.51
C ALA A 162 -0.13 -0.88 -7.32
N VAL A 163 0.35 -1.86 -6.54
CA VAL A 163 1.79 -2.07 -6.29
C VAL A 163 2.48 -2.63 -7.53
N THR A 164 1.85 -3.55 -8.26
CA THR A 164 2.32 -4.06 -9.55
C THR A 164 2.47 -2.92 -10.56
N LEU A 165 1.48 -2.03 -10.67
CA LEU A 165 1.57 -0.83 -11.50
C LEU A 165 2.76 0.03 -11.08
N ALA A 166 2.87 0.37 -9.80
CA ALA A 166 3.95 1.21 -9.27
C ALA A 166 5.34 0.61 -9.56
N LEU A 167 5.49 -0.72 -9.48
CA LEU A 167 6.74 -1.46 -9.77
C LEU A 167 7.14 -1.43 -11.25
N ARG A 168 6.20 -1.20 -12.16
CA ARG A 168 6.45 -1.11 -13.61
C ARG A 168 6.82 0.29 -14.07
N LEU A 169 6.62 1.31 -13.23
CA LEU A 169 6.90 2.68 -13.62
C LEU A 169 8.40 2.95 -13.70
N PRO A 170 8.89 3.52 -14.83
CA PRO A 170 10.29 3.83 -15.00
C PRO A 170 10.74 4.99 -14.10
N VAL A 171 12.06 5.16 -13.98
CA VAL A 171 12.64 6.38 -13.41
C VAL A 171 12.43 7.54 -14.39
N LEU A 172 11.88 8.65 -13.91
CA LEU A 172 11.71 9.86 -14.71
C LEU A 172 12.93 10.79 -14.53
N PRO A 173 13.31 11.58 -15.56
CA PRO A 173 14.25 12.68 -15.37
C PRO A 173 13.68 13.63 -14.31
N ALA A 174 14.38 13.81 -13.19
CA ALA A 174 13.89 14.63 -12.09
C ALA A 174 13.81 16.11 -12.51
N VAL A 175 12.61 16.58 -12.86
CA VAL A 175 12.34 17.99 -13.18
C VAL A 175 12.18 18.83 -11.90
N LEU A 176 11.90 18.18 -10.77
CA LEU A 176 11.80 18.78 -9.43
C LEU A 176 12.48 17.87 -8.39
N PRO A 177 13.10 18.43 -7.35
CA PRO A 177 13.64 17.63 -6.26
C PRO A 177 12.52 16.88 -5.53
N PRO A 178 12.78 15.67 -5.03
CA PRO A 178 11.81 14.90 -4.27
C PRO A 178 11.35 15.65 -2.99
N PRO A 179 10.13 15.38 -2.50
CA PRO A 179 9.60 16.01 -1.28
C PRO A 179 10.54 15.73 -0.10
N GLY A 180 10.87 16.76 0.67
CA GLY A 180 11.82 16.66 1.79
C GLY A 180 13.27 17.08 1.47
N GLN A 181 13.63 17.33 0.21
CA GLN A 181 14.96 17.83 -0.17
C GLN A 181 14.96 19.29 -0.68
N GLY A 182 13.81 19.94 -0.68
CA GLY A 182 13.62 21.30 -1.18
C GLY A 182 14.02 22.42 -0.20
N GLY A 183 15.12 22.23 0.54
CA GLY A 183 15.54 23.18 1.57
C GLY A 183 16.99 23.59 1.45
N VAL A 184 17.40 24.24 0.35
CA VAL A 184 18.26 25.44 0.37
C VAL A 184 18.03 26.22 -0.93
N GLY A 185 17.12 27.19 -0.92
CA GLY A 185 17.10 28.26 -1.92
C GLY A 185 17.98 29.39 -1.37
N THR A 186 19.11 29.62 -2.03
CA THR A 186 20.04 30.74 -1.85
C THR A 186 19.36 32.09 -1.90
#